data_AF-A0A352PBX7-F1
#
_entry.id   AF-A0A352PBX7-F1
#
_cell.length_a   1.000
_cell.length_b   1.000
_cell.length_c   1.000
_cell.angle_alpha   90.00
_cell.angle_beta   90.00
_cell.angle_gamma   90.00
#
_symmetry.space_group_name_H-M   'P 1'
#
loop_
_entity.id
_entity.type
_entity.pdbx_description
1 polymer ?
#
loop_
_entity_poly.entity_id
_entity_poly.type
_entity_poly.pdbx_seq_one_letter_code
_entity_poly.pdbx_strand_id
1 'polypeptide(L)'
;MKITKLNKNAAAIMVNRYSLRDESGHPVESPAEILMRTARVVAEAENNYHRSGGETSMEVREKFFEMLYEMRFVPNGRTMANAGTKYGQLANCFVLPVEDDLGKGTDSIFSVLRKAILTLQTGGGVGFSFGRIRPREATISTTKGKATGAVSFIKVYDTAFWVIGQGGGRRSAAMAVLPVWHPDIFDFVK
;
A
#
# COMPACT_ATOMS: atom_id res chain seq x y z
N MET A 1 -4.14 3.18 -32.19
CA MET A 1 -3.64 4.45 -31.61
C MET A 1 -2.27 4.15 -30.99
N LYS A 2 -1.16 4.80 -31.43
CA LYS A 2 0.16 4.65 -30.78
C LYS A 2 0.20 5.58 -29.56
N ILE A 3 0.58 5.08 -28.38
CA ILE A 3 0.77 5.96 -27.21
C ILE A 3 1.90 6.92 -27.56
N THR A 4 1.55 8.15 -27.93
CA THR A 4 2.46 9.10 -28.57
C THR A 4 3.47 9.70 -27.59
N LYS A 5 3.23 9.56 -26.28
CA LYS A 5 4.01 10.23 -25.23
C LYS A 5 4.97 9.35 -24.44
N LEU A 6 4.90 8.02 -24.53
CA LEU A 6 5.83 7.16 -23.79
C LEU A 6 7.10 6.90 -24.60
N ASN A 7 8.24 7.28 -24.04
CA ASN A 7 9.52 6.82 -24.56
C ASN A 7 9.72 5.32 -24.30
N LYS A 8 10.70 4.70 -24.97
CA LYS A 8 10.97 3.27 -24.89
C LYS A 8 11.17 2.77 -23.44
N ASN A 9 11.86 3.55 -22.60
CA ASN A 9 12.13 3.19 -21.21
C ASN A 9 10.84 3.20 -20.38
N ALA A 10 10.03 4.25 -20.52
CA ALA A 10 8.76 4.37 -19.80
C ALA A 10 7.79 3.26 -20.20
N ALA A 11 7.70 2.93 -21.50
CA ALA A 11 6.90 1.82 -21.98
C ALA A 11 7.38 0.47 -21.40
N ALA A 12 8.70 0.22 -21.39
CA ALA A 12 9.26 -1.00 -20.83
C ALA A 12 9.02 -1.13 -19.31
N ILE A 13 9.20 -0.04 -18.55
CA ILE A 13 8.88 0.00 -17.12
C ILE A 13 7.40 -0.28 -16.91
N MET A 14 6.53 0.32 -17.72
CA MET A 14 5.10 0.19 -17.58
C MET A 14 4.63 -1.26 -17.73
N VAL A 15 5.09 -1.93 -18.80
CA VAL A 15 4.82 -3.36 -19.02
C VAL A 15 5.39 -4.20 -17.89
N ASN A 16 6.66 -4.02 -17.54
CA ASN A 16 7.31 -4.87 -16.55
C ASN A 16 6.69 -4.73 -15.13
N ARG A 17 6.20 -3.54 -14.78
CA ARG A 17 5.70 -3.25 -13.43
C ARG A 17 4.18 -3.38 -13.27
N TYR A 18 3.40 -3.15 -14.33
CA TYR A 18 1.94 -2.99 -14.21
C TYR A 18 1.12 -3.88 -15.12
N SER A 19 1.74 -4.55 -16.09
CA SER A 19 1.05 -5.60 -16.85
C SER A 19 0.63 -6.72 -15.90
N LEU A 20 -0.58 -7.24 -16.11
CA LEU A 20 -0.94 -8.55 -15.63
C LEU A 20 0.00 -9.60 -16.21
N ARG A 21 0.14 -10.73 -15.51
CA ARG A 21 1.02 -11.82 -15.88
C ARG A 21 0.23 -13.12 -16.04
N ASP A 22 0.62 -13.92 -17.01
CA ASP A 22 0.11 -15.28 -17.19
C ASP A 22 0.67 -16.24 -16.12
N GLU A 23 0.28 -17.52 -16.20
CA GLU A 23 0.76 -18.57 -15.29
C GLU A 23 2.27 -18.81 -15.37
N SER A 24 2.89 -18.49 -16.51
CA SER A 24 4.34 -18.56 -16.72
C SER A 24 5.07 -17.31 -16.24
N GLY A 25 4.34 -16.29 -15.78
CA GLY A 25 4.88 -15.02 -15.31
C GLY A 25 5.17 -14.00 -16.42
N HIS A 26 4.77 -14.23 -17.66
CA HIS A 26 5.00 -13.28 -18.76
C HIS A 26 3.95 -12.15 -18.76
N PRO A 27 4.36 -10.90 -19.02
CA PRO A 27 3.42 -9.79 -19.23
C PRO A 27 2.46 -10.08 -20.38
N VAL A 28 1.16 -9.88 -20.16
CA VAL A 28 0.10 -10.11 -21.18
C VAL A 28 -0.54 -8.83 -21.72
N GLU A 29 -0.08 -7.66 -21.28
CA GLU A 29 -0.67 -6.38 -21.66
C GLU A 29 0.38 -5.41 -22.22
N SER A 30 -0.01 -4.70 -23.27
CA SER A 30 0.63 -3.48 -23.73
C SER A 30 0.32 -2.30 -22.79
N PRO A 31 1.10 -1.19 -22.87
CA PRO A 31 0.79 0.01 -22.10
C PRO A 31 -0.64 0.55 -22.31
N ALA A 32 -1.20 0.43 -23.52
CA ALA A 32 -2.56 0.90 -23.80
C ALA A 32 -3.62 0.02 -23.12
N GLU A 33 -3.41 -1.29 -23.10
CA GLU A 33 -4.30 -2.25 -22.43
C GLU A 33 -4.28 -2.05 -20.91
N ILE A 34 -3.11 -1.80 -20.31
CA ILE A 34 -2.98 -1.44 -18.88
C ILE A 34 -3.82 -0.20 -18.55
N LEU A 35 -3.71 0.86 -19.37
CA LEU A 35 -4.46 2.10 -19.17
C LEU A 35 -5.96 1.91 -19.36
N MET A 36 -6.37 1.14 -20.38
CA MET A 36 -7.77 0.83 -20.63
C MET A 36 -8.40 0.02 -19.50
N ARG A 37 -7.69 -1.02 -19.00
CA ARG A 37 -8.11 -1.79 -17.82
C ARG A 37 -8.27 -0.89 -16.61
N THR A 38 -7.31 0.00 -16.37
CA THR A 38 -7.34 0.94 -15.26
C THR A 38 -8.54 1.88 -15.37
N ALA A 39 -8.75 2.51 -16.54
CA ALA A 39 -9.89 3.40 -16.78
C ALA A 39 -11.23 2.70 -16.58
N ARG A 40 -11.38 1.48 -17.14
CA ARG A 40 -12.60 0.67 -17.01
C ARG A 40 -12.95 0.40 -15.55
N VAL A 41 -12.01 -0.14 -14.79
CA VAL A 41 -12.25 -0.57 -13.40
C VAL A 41 -12.59 0.61 -12.50
N VAL A 42 -11.99 1.79 -12.72
CA VAL A 42 -12.31 2.98 -11.95
C VAL A 42 -13.68 3.54 -12.35
N ALA A 43 -14.00 3.55 -13.65
CA ALA A 43 -15.29 4.05 -14.14
C ALA A 43 -16.49 3.15 -13.77
N GLU A 44 -16.27 1.86 -13.51
CA GLU A 44 -17.30 0.95 -13.00
C GLU A 44 -17.92 1.43 -11.66
N ALA A 45 -17.24 2.30 -10.91
CA ALA A 45 -17.81 2.92 -9.71
C ALA A 45 -19.08 3.74 -10.00
N GLU A 46 -19.22 4.31 -11.21
CA GLU A 46 -20.41 5.06 -11.63
C GLU A 46 -21.66 4.20 -11.68
N ASN A 47 -21.52 2.87 -11.83
CA ASN A 47 -22.66 1.95 -11.77
C ASN A 47 -23.35 1.96 -10.39
N ASN A 48 -22.69 2.48 -9.34
CA ASN A 48 -23.30 2.64 -8.01
C ASN A 48 -24.07 3.96 -7.87
N TYR A 49 -23.88 4.91 -8.79
CA TYR A 49 -24.45 6.25 -8.74
C TYR A 49 -25.45 6.44 -9.89
N HIS A 50 -26.63 5.84 -9.76
CA HIS A 50 -27.73 6.02 -10.72
C HIS A 50 -28.36 7.42 -10.58
N ARG A 51 -27.71 8.45 -11.13
CA ARG A 51 -28.31 9.78 -11.27
C ARG A 51 -29.02 9.86 -12.61
N SER A 52 -30.31 10.21 -12.60
CA SER A 52 -31.03 10.53 -13.83
C SER A 52 -30.32 11.67 -14.57
N GLY A 53 -29.88 11.41 -15.80
CA GLY A 53 -29.11 12.35 -16.61
C GLY A 53 -27.62 12.45 -16.28
N GLY A 54 -27.09 11.56 -15.43
CA GLY A 54 -25.65 11.40 -15.22
C GLY A 54 -24.97 10.64 -16.36
N GLU A 55 -23.65 10.79 -16.46
CA GLU A 55 -22.84 10.04 -17.42
C GLU A 55 -22.82 8.55 -17.05
N THR A 56 -22.80 7.70 -18.07
CA THR A 56 -22.65 6.25 -17.91
C THR A 56 -21.20 5.88 -17.57
N SER A 57 -21.00 4.72 -16.95
CA SER A 57 -19.65 4.17 -16.72
C SER A 57 -18.85 3.99 -18.02
N MET A 58 -19.52 3.79 -19.16
CA MET A 58 -18.87 3.72 -20.47
C MET A 58 -18.35 5.08 -20.93
N GLU A 59 -19.13 6.15 -20.79
CA GLU A 59 -18.72 7.52 -21.12
C GLU A 59 -17.57 7.99 -20.21
N VAL A 60 -17.67 7.73 -18.91
CA VAL A 60 -16.61 8.06 -17.95
C VAL A 60 -15.33 7.27 -18.21
N ARG A 61 -15.43 6.00 -18.61
CA ARG A 61 -14.28 5.19 -19.02
C ARG A 61 -13.51 5.84 -20.17
N GLU A 62 -14.18 6.32 -21.21
CA GLU A 62 -13.51 6.95 -22.36
C GLU A 62 -12.76 8.20 -21.93
N LYS A 63 -13.38 9.06 -21.11
CA LYS A 63 -12.75 10.26 -20.57
C LYS A 63 -11.52 9.93 -19.72
N PHE A 64 -11.62 8.91 -18.85
CA PHE A 64 -10.48 8.47 -18.04
C PHE A 64 -9.37 7.89 -18.92
N PHE A 65 -9.71 7.06 -19.90
CA PHE A 65 -8.73 6.48 -20.82
C PHE A 65 -8.01 7.57 -21.60
N GLU A 66 -8.72 8.57 -22.14
CA GLU A 66 -8.12 9.71 -22.83
C GLU A 66 -7.12 10.45 -21.94
N MET A 67 -7.50 10.80 -20.71
CA MET A 67 -6.60 11.48 -19.77
C MET A 67 -5.34 10.67 -19.44
N LEU A 68 -5.49 9.36 -19.25
CA LEU A 68 -4.39 8.45 -18.98
C LEU A 68 -3.48 8.29 -20.20
N TYR A 69 -4.07 8.11 -21.37
CA TYR A 69 -3.39 7.87 -22.64
C TYR A 69 -2.57 9.09 -23.06
N GLU A 70 -3.12 10.29 -22.87
CA GLU A 70 -2.45 11.56 -23.08
C GLU A 70 -1.49 11.93 -21.95
N MET A 71 -1.33 11.08 -20.93
CA MET A 71 -0.48 11.35 -19.76
C MET A 71 -0.82 12.68 -19.06
N ARG A 72 -2.07 13.14 -19.15
CA ARG A 72 -2.57 14.32 -18.43
C ARG A 72 -2.76 14.03 -16.96
N PHE A 73 -3.02 12.77 -16.63
CA PHE A 73 -3.11 12.24 -15.29
C PHE A 73 -2.55 10.82 -15.26
N VAL A 74 -1.85 10.46 -14.19
CA VAL A 74 -1.39 9.08 -13.95
C VAL A 74 -1.69 8.75 -12.49
N PRO A 75 -2.50 7.71 -12.21
CA PRO A 75 -2.82 7.35 -10.85
C PRO A 75 -1.61 6.69 -10.19
N ASN A 76 -1.76 6.42 -8.90
CA ASN A 76 -0.72 5.72 -8.16
C ASN A 76 -0.45 4.32 -8.78
N GLY A 77 0.73 3.77 -8.50
CA GLY A 77 1.13 2.50 -9.11
C GLY A 77 0.24 1.30 -8.78
N ARG A 78 -0.44 1.26 -7.61
CA ARG A 78 -1.33 0.13 -7.27
C ARG A 78 -2.65 0.20 -7.99
N THR A 79 -3.15 1.38 -8.30
CA THR A 79 -4.32 1.52 -9.16
C THR A 79 -4.07 0.82 -10.50
N MET A 80 -2.91 1.03 -11.13
CA MET A 80 -2.57 0.35 -12.39
C MET A 80 -2.25 -1.15 -12.21
N ALA A 81 -1.49 -1.52 -11.17
CA ALA A 81 -1.08 -2.91 -10.96
C ALA A 81 -2.24 -3.84 -10.57
N ASN A 82 -3.19 -3.35 -9.78
CA ASN A 82 -4.21 -4.18 -9.14
C ASN A 82 -5.63 -4.00 -9.70
N ALA A 83 -5.88 -2.99 -10.54
CA ALA A 83 -7.18 -2.82 -11.19
C ALA A 83 -7.60 -4.09 -11.95
N GLY A 84 -8.79 -4.61 -11.65
CA GLY A 84 -9.33 -5.81 -12.29
C GLY A 84 -8.69 -7.13 -11.83
N THR A 85 -7.83 -7.10 -10.80
CA THR A 85 -7.28 -8.31 -10.16
C THR A 85 -8.13 -8.73 -8.96
N LYS A 86 -7.97 -9.99 -8.53
CA LYS A 86 -8.62 -10.52 -7.32
C LYS A 86 -8.26 -9.79 -6.02
N TYR A 87 -7.17 -9.01 -6.00
CA TYR A 87 -6.74 -8.30 -4.80
C TYR A 87 -7.54 -7.02 -4.55
N GLY A 88 -7.98 -6.32 -5.61
CA GLY A 88 -8.83 -5.12 -5.51
C GLY A 88 -8.24 -3.90 -4.77
N GLN A 89 -7.01 -3.98 -4.25
CA GLN A 89 -6.37 -2.91 -3.49
C GLN A 89 -5.81 -1.83 -4.44
N LEU A 90 -6.54 -0.73 -4.63
CA LEU A 90 -6.12 0.39 -5.50
C LEU A 90 -5.36 1.50 -4.75
N ALA A 91 -5.41 1.47 -3.41
CA ALA A 91 -4.76 2.45 -2.55
C ALA A 91 -3.31 2.06 -2.24
N ASN A 92 -2.43 3.06 -2.18
CA ASN A 92 -1.02 2.88 -1.84
C ASN A 92 -0.72 3.05 -0.36
N CYS A 93 -1.37 4.00 0.31
CA CYS A 93 -0.91 4.53 1.60
C CYS A 93 -1.89 4.20 2.71
N PHE A 94 -1.39 3.59 3.78
CA PHE A 94 -2.16 3.23 4.96
C PHE A 94 -1.45 3.74 6.20
N VAL A 95 -2.22 4.12 7.22
CA VAL A 95 -1.70 4.45 8.55
C VAL A 95 -2.44 3.60 9.56
N LEU A 96 -1.70 2.85 10.38
CA LEU A 96 -2.26 2.01 11.42
C LEU A 96 -1.82 2.54 12.80
N PRO A 97 -2.76 2.81 13.72
CA PRO A 97 -2.42 3.18 15.09
C PRO A 97 -1.81 1.98 15.81
N VAL A 98 -0.89 2.22 16.75
CA VAL A 98 -0.29 1.18 17.58
C VAL A 98 -0.52 1.55 19.04
N GLU A 99 -1.34 0.78 19.74
CA GLU A 99 -1.59 0.91 21.17
C GLU A 99 -0.55 0.18 22.01
N ASP A 100 -0.36 0.67 23.23
CA ASP A 100 0.54 0.10 24.23
C ASP A 100 -0.05 -1.13 24.93
N ASP A 101 -0.39 -2.12 24.11
CA ASP A 101 -0.93 -3.42 24.48
C ASP A 101 -0.38 -4.48 23.52
N LEU A 102 -0.14 -5.70 24.00
CA LEU A 102 0.46 -6.75 23.16
C LEU A 102 -0.54 -7.38 22.18
N GLY A 103 -1.81 -7.56 22.57
CA GLY A 103 -2.73 -8.39 21.78
C GLY A 103 -4.21 -8.40 22.19
N LYS A 104 -4.59 -7.72 23.28
CA LYS A 104 -5.98 -7.65 23.77
C LYS A 104 -6.83 -6.74 22.90
N GLY A 105 -6.25 -5.63 22.44
CA GLY A 105 -6.94 -4.64 21.60
C GLY A 105 -6.87 -4.98 20.11
N THR A 106 -7.81 -4.42 19.34
CA THR A 106 -7.78 -4.47 17.87
C THR A 106 -6.59 -3.72 17.28
N ASP A 107 -6.10 -2.70 17.98
CA ASP A 107 -4.98 -1.85 17.57
C ASP A 107 -3.74 -2.06 18.45
N SER A 108 -3.64 -3.22 19.10
CA SER A 108 -2.46 -3.65 19.86
C SER A 108 -1.27 -3.97 18.95
N ILE A 109 -0.08 -4.04 19.54
CA ILE A 109 1.21 -4.23 18.85
C ILE A 109 1.16 -5.40 17.85
N PHE A 110 0.72 -6.59 18.25
CA PHE A 110 0.72 -7.74 17.34
C PHE A 110 -0.52 -7.83 16.45
N SER A 111 -1.67 -7.28 16.88
CA SER A 111 -2.85 -7.14 16.01
C SER A 111 -2.58 -6.21 14.84
N VAL A 112 -1.89 -5.09 15.08
CA VAL A 112 -1.52 -4.12 14.05
C VAL A 112 -0.45 -4.69 13.13
N LEU A 113 0.52 -5.45 13.67
CA LEU A 113 1.50 -6.16 12.85
C LEU A 113 0.79 -7.08 11.86
N ARG A 114 -0.19 -7.88 12.33
CA ARG A 114 -1.00 -8.73 11.44
C ARG A 114 -1.72 -7.91 10.36
N LYS A 115 -2.38 -6.81 10.71
CA LYS A 115 -3.05 -5.92 9.74
C LYS A 115 -2.06 -5.39 8.70
N ALA A 116 -0.90 -4.91 9.14
CA ALA A 116 0.15 -4.39 8.28
C ALA A 116 0.64 -5.44 7.28
N ILE A 117 0.87 -6.67 7.74
CA ILE A 117 1.29 -7.78 6.89
C ILE A 117 0.28 -8.04 5.76
N LEU A 118 -1.01 -8.07 6.07
CA LEU A 118 -2.07 -8.26 5.07
C LEU A 118 -2.14 -7.08 4.07
N THR A 119 -1.94 -5.85 4.55
CA THR A 119 -1.85 -4.67 3.69
C THR A 119 -0.64 -4.75 2.74
N LEU A 120 0.52 -5.14 3.25
CA LEU A 120 1.74 -5.31 2.47
C LEU A 120 1.60 -6.44 1.44
N GLN A 121 0.89 -7.52 1.79
CA GLN A 121 0.63 -8.66 0.89
C GLN A 121 -0.13 -8.24 -0.37
N THR A 122 -1.08 -7.32 -0.25
CA THR A 122 -1.81 -6.73 -1.39
C THR A 122 -1.08 -5.55 -2.04
N GLY A 123 0.07 -5.18 -1.48
CA GLY A 123 1.00 -4.22 -2.05
C GLY A 123 0.90 -2.79 -1.50
N GLY A 124 0.04 -2.54 -0.51
CA GLY A 124 0.02 -1.25 0.19
C GLY A 124 1.33 -0.99 0.93
N GLY A 125 1.64 0.28 1.18
CA GLY A 125 2.65 0.72 2.14
C GLY A 125 1.98 1.18 3.43
N VAL A 126 2.67 0.98 4.57
CA VAL A 126 2.05 1.19 5.88
C VAL A 126 2.90 2.12 6.75
N GLY A 127 2.26 3.12 7.34
CA GLY A 127 2.82 4.00 8.35
C GLY A 127 2.32 3.66 9.75
N PHE A 128 3.17 3.87 10.74
CA PHE A 128 2.88 3.63 12.15
C PHE A 128 3.37 4.81 13.00
N SER A 129 2.61 5.16 14.03
CA SER A 129 3.10 6.00 15.12
C SER A 129 3.30 5.15 16.36
N PHE A 130 4.56 5.05 16.81
CA PHE A 130 4.93 4.30 18.02
C PHE A 130 4.92 5.17 19.27
N GLY A 131 4.45 6.42 19.19
CA GLY A 131 4.48 7.36 20.31
C GLY A 131 3.61 7.01 21.52
N ARG A 132 2.71 6.02 21.39
CA ARG A 132 1.89 5.51 22.50
C ARG A 132 2.59 4.42 23.29
N ILE A 133 3.58 3.74 22.70
CA ILE A 133 4.29 2.65 23.35
C ILE A 133 5.08 3.19 24.53
N ARG A 134 4.98 2.53 25.69
CA ARG A 134 5.74 2.95 26.86
C ARG A 134 7.26 2.87 26.61
N PRO A 135 8.06 3.77 27.21
CA PRO A 135 9.49 3.80 27.00
C PRO A 135 10.18 2.58 27.60
N ARG A 136 11.44 2.39 27.22
CA ARG A 136 12.32 1.36 27.81
C ARG A 136 12.40 1.56 29.33
N GLU A 137 12.54 0.46 30.06
CA GLU A 137 12.57 0.40 31.54
C GLU A 137 11.26 0.77 32.25
N ALA A 138 10.21 1.16 31.53
CA ALA A 138 8.90 1.41 32.14
C ALA A 138 8.33 0.13 32.79
N THR A 139 7.73 0.28 33.97
CA THR A 139 7.16 -0.84 34.73
C THR A 139 5.96 -1.46 34.01
N ILE A 140 5.95 -2.78 33.87
CA ILE A 140 4.81 -3.54 33.38
C ILE A 140 3.95 -3.97 34.57
N SER A 141 2.76 -3.41 34.69
CA SER A 141 1.89 -3.61 35.87
C SER A 141 1.54 -5.08 36.15
N THR A 142 1.37 -5.88 35.10
CA THR A 142 0.94 -7.29 35.16
C THR A 142 2.06 -8.25 35.52
N THR A 143 3.26 -8.09 34.96
CA THR A 143 4.39 -8.99 35.19
C THR A 143 5.38 -8.46 36.23
N LYS A 144 5.24 -7.20 36.64
CA LYS A 144 6.23 -6.44 37.45
C LYS A 144 7.61 -6.35 36.79
N GLY A 145 7.74 -6.74 35.52
CA GLY A 145 8.95 -6.60 34.74
C GLY A 145 9.11 -5.21 34.14
N LYS A 146 10.13 -5.06 33.30
CA LYS A 146 10.47 -3.82 32.60
C LYS A 146 10.18 -3.91 31.11
N ALA A 147 9.70 -2.83 30.53
CA ALA A 147 9.43 -2.73 29.10
C ALA A 147 10.72 -2.60 28.29
N THR A 148 10.69 -3.18 27.08
CA THR A 148 11.80 -3.12 26.12
C THR A 148 11.81 -1.84 25.28
N GLY A 149 10.77 -1.02 25.36
CA GLY A 149 10.64 0.27 24.65
C GLY A 149 10.16 0.15 23.20
N ALA A 150 9.85 1.30 22.60
CA ALA A 150 9.27 1.42 21.26
C ALA A 150 10.20 0.87 20.17
N VAL A 151 11.50 1.15 20.25
CA VAL A 151 12.51 0.74 19.26
C VAL A 151 12.61 -0.77 19.14
N SER A 152 12.41 -1.50 20.25
CA SER A 152 12.43 -2.96 20.25
C SER A 152 11.28 -3.55 19.42
N PHE A 153 10.07 -2.98 19.52
CA PHE A 153 8.94 -3.41 18.71
C PHE A 153 9.07 -2.99 17.24
N ILE A 154 9.67 -1.83 16.96
CA ILE A 154 10.00 -1.42 15.59
C ILE A 154 10.92 -2.46 14.91
N LYS A 155 11.91 -3.00 15.62
CA LYS A 155 12.77 -4.08 15.10
C LYS A 155 12.02 -5.38 14.80
N VAL A 156 11.00 -5.70 15.60
CA VAL A 156 10.12 -6.85 15.33
C VAL A 156 9.34 -6.64 14.03
N TYR A 157 8.79 -5.44 13.83
CA TYR A 157 8.09 -5.08 12.60
C TYR A 157 9.01 -5.15 11.38
N ASP A 158 10.20 -4.56 11.46
CA ASP A 158 11.20 -4.59 10.40
C ASP A 158 11.57 -6.03 10.00
N THR A 159 11.86 -6.88 10.99
CA THR A 159 12.17 -8.30 10.78
C THR A 159 11.02 -9.02 10.08
N ALA A 160 9.78 -8.83 10.54
CA ALA A 160 8.61 -9.44 9.92
C ALA A 160 8.43 -9.00 8.46
N PHE A 161 8.58 -7.70 8.18
CA PHE A 161 8.44 -7.16 6.82
C PHE A 161 9.57 -7.61 5.90
N TRP A 162 10.78 -7.78 6.43
CA TRP A 162 11.90 -8.34 5.68
C TRP A 162 11.59 -9.75 5.19
N VAL A 163 11.05 -10.62 6.07
CA VAL A 163 10.69 -12.00 5.72
C VAL A 163 9.63 -12.04 4.62
N ILE A 164 8.60 -11.20 4.72
CA ILE A 164 7.51 -11.16 3.73
C ILE A 164 7.97 -10.58 2.40
N GLY A 165 8.85 -9.57 2.43
CA GLY A 165 9.36 -8.89 1.26
C GLY A 165 10.17 -9.78 0.31
N GLN A 166 10.61 -10.97 0.74
CA GLN A 166 11.34 -11.92 -0.10
C GLN A 166 10.47 -12.70 -1.09
N GLY A 167 9.15 -12.79 -0.86
CA GLY A 167 8.27 -13.65 -1.66
C GLY A 167 7.58 -12.97 -2.86
N GLY A 168 7.61 -11.64 -2.97
CA GLY A 168 6.82 -10.89 -3.95
C GLY A 168 7.68 -9.97 -4.83
N GLY A 169 7.25 -9.74 -6.07
CA GLY A 169 7.97 -8.91 -7.06
C GLY A 169 8.15 -7.41 -6.71
N ARG A 170 7.68 -6.95 -5.54
CA ARG A 170 7.84 -5.58 -5.05
C ARG A 170 8.13 -5.55 -3.56
N ARG A 171 9.27 -4.98 -3.18
CA ARG A 171 9.68 -4.77 -1.79
C ARG A 171 8.63 -3.93 -1.05
N SER A 172 8.22 -4.41 0.11
CA SER A 172 7.33 -3.71 1.04
C SER A 172 7.97 -2.43 1.54
N ALA A 173 7.16 -1.39 1.72
CA ALA A 173 7.60 -0.12 2.30
C ALA A 173 6.79 0.14 3.58
N ALA A 174 7.51 0.43 4.66
CA ALA A 174 6.94 0.79 5.94
C ALA A 174 7.58 2.08 6.46
N MET A 175 6.80 2.89 7.16
CA MET A 175 7.27 4.09 7.85
C MET A 175 6.95 3.98 9.34
N ALA A 176 7.97 4.05 10.18
CA ALA A 176 7.81 4.19 11.62
C ALA A 176 8.10 5.64 12.01
N VAL A 177 7.21 6.26 12.78
CA VAL A 177 7.46 7.57 13.39
C VAL A 177 7.44 7.46 14.91
N LEU A 178 8.32 8.23 15.54
CA LEU A 178 8.38 8.42 16.98
C LEU A 178 8.40 9.92 17.27
N PRO A 179 7.50 10.44 18.13
CA PRO A 179 7.49 11.85 18.48
C PRO A 179 8.81 12.27 19.15
N VAL A 180 9.26 13.50 18.88
CA VAL A 180 10.54 14.03 19.40
C VAL A 180 10.63 14.05 20.93
N TRP A 181 9.49 14.13 21.62
CA TRP A 181 9.41 14.13 23.08
C TRP A 181 9.43 12.72 23.69
N HIS A 182 9.36 11.67 22.88
CA HIS A 182 9.32 10.31 23.39
C HIS A 182 10.65 9.95 24.09
N PRO A 183 10.67 9.33 25.28
CA PRO A 183 11.92 9.07 25.99
C PRO A 183 12.92 8.19 25.22
N ASP A 184 12.41 7.27 24.38
CA ASP A 184 13.25 6.44 23.51
C ASP A 184 13.76 7.16 22.23
N ILE A 185 13.55 8.48 22.06
CA ILE A 185 13.88 9.20 20.81
C ILE A 185 15.36 9.10 20.44
N PHE A 186 16.27 9.17 21.41
CA PHE A 186 17.71 9.08 21.16
C PHE A 186 18.15 7.70 20.69
N ASP A 187 17.42 6.64 21.06
CA ASP A 187 17.65 5.30 20.55
C ASP A 187 17.01 5.08 19.18
N PHE A 188 15.92 5.81 18.87
CA PHE A 188 15.24 5.75 17.58
C PHE A 188 16.02 6.42 16.44
N VAL A 189 16.73 7.52 16.71
CA VAL A 189 17.47 8.28 15.69
C VAL A 189 18.85 7.69 15.34
N LYS A 190 19.31 6.68 16.08
CA LYS A 190 20.56 5.96 15.81
C LYS A 190 20.36 4.93 14.70
#